data_AF-A0A4P5UQ92-F1
#
_entry.id   AF-A0A4P5UQ92-F1
#
_cell.length_a   1.000
_cell.length_b   1.000
_cell.length_c   1.000
_cell.angle_alpha   90.00
_cell.angle_beta   90.00
_cell.angle_gamma   90.00
#
_symmetry.space_group_name_H-M   'P 1'
#
loop_
_entity.id
_entity.type
_entity.pdbx_description
1 polymer ?
#
loop_
_entity_poly.entity_id
_entity_poly.type
_entity_poly.pdbx_seq_one_letter_code
_entity_poly.pdbx_strand_id
1 'polypeptide(L)'
;MNFEYEDADILPLLRNPQHYIRFHNQKTKNLLSLKEQFPSIRDLIKQHPHAPLQLRDVLTDRIRGFGMKESAHFMRNIGIFGPTILDRHILKHLLACGIRSAKKPPTNRSSYIKIEHAWLRYCKQVNIPMVEMDLLFWALETGFILK
;
A
#
# COMPACT_ATOMS: atom_id res chain seq x y z
N MET A 1 16.51 2.45 19.36
CA MET A 1 15.99 1.07 19.28
C MET A 1 16.09 0.62 17.84
N ASN A 2 17.02 -0.27 17.54
CA ASN A 2 17.10 -0.92 16.24
C ASN A 2 16.22 -2.18 16.26
N PHE A 3 15.00 -2.05 15.75
CA PHE A 3 14.01 -3.12 15.77
C PHE A 3 14.44 -4.40 15.03
N GLU A 4 15.38 -4.30 14.07
CA GLU A 4 15.90 -5.48 13.34
C GLU A 4 16.73 -6.39 14.25
N TYR A 5 17.46 -5.83 15.23
CA TYR A 5 18.43 -6.57 16.04
C TYR A 5 18.08 -6.66 17.53
N GLU A 6 17.19 -5.80 18.02
CA GLU A 6 16.77 -5.78 19.43
C GLU A 6 15.43 -6.48 19.60
N ASP A 7 15.33 -7.40 20.56
CA ASP A 7 14.03 -7.94 20.97
C ASP A 7 13.29 -6.90 21.82
N ALA A 8 12.15 -6.47 21.30
CA ALA A 8 11.31 -5.45 21.93
C ALA A 8 9.90 -6.00 22.11
N ASP A 9 9.36 -5.91 23.32
CA ASP A 9 7.95 -6.16 23.54
C ASP A 9 7.13 -4.98 22.97
N ILE A 10 6.56 -5.20 21.80
CA ILE A 10 5.85 -4.18 21.03
C ILE A 10 4.40 -4.03 21.51
N LEU A 11 3.84 -5.07 22.13
CA LEU A 11 2.44 -5.09 22.50
C LEU A 11 2.08 -3.95 23.49
N PRO A 12 2.87 -3.67 24.55
CA PRO A 12 2.70 -2.51 25.41
C PRO A 12 2.69 -1.18 24.67
N LEU A 13 3.56 -1.03 23.66
CA LEU A 13 3.65 0.19 22.85
C LEU A 13 2.38 0.40 22.03
N LEU A 14 1.89 -0.65 21.35
CA LEU A 14 0.72 -0.56 20.47
C LEU A 14 -0.61 -0.45 21.24
N ARG A 15 -0.68 -0.99 22.47
CA ARG A 15 -1.89 -0.92 23.32
C ARG A 15 -1.90 0.30 24.24
N ASN A 16 -0.87 1.15 24.22
CA ASN A 16 -0.77 2.31 25.11
C ASN A 16 -2.00 3.23 24.92
N PRO A 17 -2.78 3.52 25.98
CA PRO A 17 -3.97 4.37 25.88
C PRO A 17 -3.70 5.78 25.32
N GLN A 18 -2.52 6.34 25.55
CA GLN A 18 -2.15 7.67 25.03
C GLN A 18 -1.96 7.67 23.50
N HIS A 19 -1.59 6.51 22.92
CA HIS A 19 -1.29 6.34 21.50
C HIS A 19 -1.92 5.05 20.95
N TYR A 20 -3.18 4.80 21.30
CA TYR A 20 -3.81 3.51 21.10
C TYR A 20 -3.94 3.13 19.62
N ILE A 21 -3.40 1.97 19.24
CA ILE A 21 -3.51 1.43 17.89
C ILE A 21 -4.51 0.27 17.89
N ARG A 22 -5.61 0.44 17.15
CA ARG A 22 -6.58 -0.64 16.91
C ARG A 22 -5.92 -1.85 16.25
N PHE A 23 -6.42 -3.03 16.58
CA PHE A 23 -5.89 -4.32 16.13
C PHE A 23 -4.43 -4.57 16.57
N HIS A 24 -4.00 -3.97 17.69
CA HIS A 24 -2.63 -4.09 18.24
C HIS A 24 -2.17 -5.54 18.38
N ASN A 25 -3.05 -6.47 18.78
CA ASN A 25 -2.71 -7.89 18.90
C ASN A 25 -2.28 -8.51 17.54
N GLN A 26 -3.05 -8.27 16.48
CA GLN A 26 -2.71 -8.81 15.15
C GLN A 26 -1.49 -8.11 14.55
N LYS A 27 -1.36 -6.79 14.78
CA LYS A 27 -0.20 -6.01 14.33
C LYS A 27 1.09 -6.47 15.00
N THR A 28 1.05 -6.77 16.31
CA THR A 28 2.20 -7.32 17.05
C THR A 28 2.64 -8.64 16.42
N LYS A 29 1.71 -9.58 16.22
CA LYS A 29 2.01 -10.89 15.61
C LYS A 29 2.64 -10.75 14.22
N ASN A 30 2.05 -9.89 13.37
CA ASN A 30 2.57 -9.67 12.03
C ASN A 30 3.97 -9.04 12.05
N LEU A 31 4.20 -8.06 12.93
CA LEU A 31 5.46 -7.34 13.01
C LEU A 31 6.61 -8.22 13.53
N LEU A 32 6.35 -9.06 14.53
CA LEU A 32 7.33 -10.03 15.01
C LEU A 32 7.66 -11.08 13.94
N SER A 33 6.64 -11.64 13.27
CA SER A 33 6.85 -12.56 12.13
C SER A 33 7.62 -11.91 10.98
N LEU A 34 7.40 -10.61 10.74
CA LEU A 34 8.08 -9.86 9.69
C LEU A 34 9.55 -9.60 10.03
N LYS A 35 9.88 -9.35 11.31
CA LYS A 35 11.25 -9.14 11.77
C LYS A 35 12.16 -10.31 11.37
N GLU A 36 11.70 -11.55 11.60
CA GLU A 36 12.43 -12.76 11.24
C GLU A 36 12.61 -12.92 9.71
N GLN A 37 11.60 -12.54 8.93
CA GLN A 37 11.59 -12.69 7.47
C GLN A 37 12.26 -11.52 6.73
N PHE A 38 12.58 -10.42 7.43
CA PHE A 38 13.01 -9.18 6.83
C PHE A 38 14.27 -9.30 5.96
N PRO A 39 15.31 -10.08 6.33
CA PRO A 39 16.48 -10.27 5.46
C PRO A 39 16.11 -10.82 4.08
N SER A 40 15.23 -11.83 4.02
CA SER A 40 14.75 -12.43 2.78
C SER A 40 13.92 -11.45 1.95
N ILE A 41 13.06 -10.65 2.60
CA ILE A 41 12.26 -9.62 1.93
C ILE A 41 13.15 -8.52 1.33
N ARG A 42 14.19 -8.11 2.05
CA ARG A 42 15.18 -7.13 1.57
C ARG A 42 15.89 -7.64 0.32
N ASP A 43 16.29 -8.90 0.29
CA ASP A 43 16.93 -9.51 -0.88
C ASP A 43 15.95 -9.64 -2.05
N LEU A 44 14.69 -10.00 -1.77
CA LEU A 44 13.62 -10.03 -2.77
C LEU A 44 13.44 -8.67 -3.44
N ILE A 45 13.41 -7.58 -2.68
CA ILE A 45 13.30 -6.22 -3.22
C ILE A 45 14.47 -5.91 -4.17
N LYS A 46 15.70 -6.26 -3.78
CA LYS A 46 16.91 -6.05 -4.60
C LYS A 46 16.90 -6.86 -5.91
N GLN A 47 16.22 -8.01 -5.93
CA GLN A 47 16.12 -8.87 -7.12
C GLN A 47 15.13 -8.33 -8.18
N HIS A 48 14.28 -7.35 -7.85
CA HIS A 48 13.24 -6.83 -8.76
C HIS A 48 13.39 -5.33 -9.07
N PRO A 49 14.58 -4.80 -9.44
CA PRO A 49 14.80 -3.36 -9.58
C PRO A 49 14.00 -2.71 -10.71
N HIS A 50 13.60 -3.48 -11.72
CA HIS A 50 12.91 -2.99 -12.92
C HIS A 50 11.52 -3.61 -13.11
N ALA A 51 11.01 -4.33 -12.11
CA ALA A 51 9.74 -5.05 -12.20
C ALA A 51 8.80 -4.71 -11.03
N PRO A 52 8.40 -3.44 -10.85
CA PRO A 52 7.64 -3.00 -9.68
C PRO A 52 6.28 -3.71 -9.56
N LEU A 53 5.57 -3.94 -10.66
CA LEU A 53 4.27 -4.65 -10.60
C LEU A 53 4.44 -6.11 -10.14
N GLN A 54 5.51 -6.77 -10.59
CA GLN A 54 5.84 -8.13 -10.14
C GLN A 54 6.23 -8.12 -8.66
N LEU A 55 7.07 -7.16 -8.25
CA LEU A 55 7.48 -7.01 -6.87
C LEU A 55 6.27 -6.81 -5.94
N ARG A 56 5.28 -5.99 -6.32
CA ARG A 56 4.04 -5.82 -5.56
C ARG A 56 3.35 -7.16 -5.32
N ASP A 57 3.21 -7.96 -6.38
CA ASP A 57 2.50 -9.23 -6.31
C ASP A 57 3.26 -10.22 -5.41
N VAL A 58 4.58 -10.31 -5.56
CA VAL A 58 5.41 -11.18 -4.71
C VAL A 58 5.38 -10.74 -3.25
N LEU A 59 5.44 -9.44 -2.96
CA LEU A 59 5.32 -8.92 -1.58
C LEU A 59 3.94 -9.23 -0.98
N THR A 60 2.88 -9.15 -1.79
CA THR A 60 1.51 -9.48 -1.37
C THR A 60 1.40 -10.96 -0.97
N ASP A 61 2.05 -11.85 -1.72
CA ASP A 61 2.01 -13.29 -1.44
C ASP A 61 2.94 -13.70 -0.29
N ARG A 62 4.07 -13.00 -0.11
CA ARG A 62 5.09 -13.35 0.89
C ARG A 62 4.82 -12.76 2.27
N ILE A 63 4.24 -11.56 2.36
CA ILE A 63 4.13 -10.84 3.63
C ILE A 63 2.74 -11.03 4.23
N ARG A 64 2.68 -11.70 5.39
CA ARG A 64 1.43 -11.88 6.12
C ARG A 64 0.81 -10.52 6.48
N GLY A 65 -0.44 -10.31 6.04
CA GLY A 65 -1.21 -9.10 6.30
C GLY A 65 -1.01 -8.00 5.27
N PHE A 66 -0.20 -8.23 4.22
CA PHE A 66 -0.19 -7.37 3.04
C PHE A 66 -1.28 -7.82 2.08
N GLY A 67 -2.08 -6.85 1.63
CA GLY A 67 -2.85 -6.93 0.39
C GLY A 67 -2.17 -6.12 -0.70
N MET A 68 -2.76 -6.12 -1.89
CA MET A 68 -2.25 -5.38 -3.06
C MET A 68 -1.99 -3.89 -2.75
N LYS A 69 -2.88 -3.24 -1.99
CA LYS A 69 -2.76 -1.83 -1.59
C LYS A 69 -1.63 -1.66 -0.58
N GLU A 70 -1.56 -2.49 0.46
CA GLU A 70 -0.51 -2.44 1.47
C GLU A 70 0.87 -2.64 0.86
N SER A 71 1.02 -3.58 -0.06
CA SER A 71 2.27 -3.81 -0.82
C SER A 71 2.66 -2.60 -1.66
N ALA A 72 1.71 -2.05 -2.44
CA ALA A 72 1.96 -0.85 -3.24
C ALA A 72 2.33 0.37 -2.37
N HIS A 73 1.63 0.56 -1.25
CA HIS A 73 1.88 1.65 -0.31
C HIS A 73 3.25 1.50 0.38
N PHE A 74 3.63 0.28 0.75
CA PHE A 74 4.98 0.00 1.27
C PHE A 74 6.06 0.32 0.23
N MET A 75 5.89 -0.14 -1.00
CA MET A 75 6.83 0.11 -2.10
C MET A 75 7.03 1.62 -2.35
N ARG A 76 5.94 2.39 -2.39
CA ARG A 76 6.02 3.84 -2.55
C ARG A 76 6.79 4.49 -1.41
N ASN A 77 6.61 4.03 -0.16
CA ASN A 77 7.33 4.57 0.99
C ASN A 77 8.84 4.33 0.96
N ILE A 78 9.31 3.33 0.23
CA ILE A 78 10.74 3.04 0.04
C ILE A 78 11.27 3.55 -1.32
N GLY A 79 10.51 4.39 -2.02
CA GLY A 79 10.92 5.01 -3.28
C GLY A 79 10.74 4.14 -4.53
N ILE A 80 9.98 3.04 -4.43
CA ILE A 80 9.66 2.20 -5.59
C ILE A 80 8.26 2.57 -6.09
N PHE A 81 8.22 3.20 -7.26
CA PHE A 81 6.99 3.67 -7.91
C PHE A 81 6.48 2.69 -8.97
N GLY A 82 5.23 2.88 -9.41
CA GLY A 82 4.63 2.10 -10.49
C GLY A 82 3.27 1.51 -10.14
N PRO A 83 3.15 0.72 -9.06
CA PRO A 83 1.86 0.13 -8.70
C PRO A 83 0.91 1.20 -8.14
N THR A 84 -0.38 1.07 -8.46
CA THR A 84 -1.41 1.98 -7.92
C THR A 84 -1.72 1.68 -6.47
N ILE A 85 -2.18 2.70 -5.73
CA ILE A 85 -2.63 2.56 -4.34
C ILE A 85 -4.15 2.80 -4.31
N LEU A 86 -4.92 1.72 -4.41
CA LEU A 86 -6.39 1.78 -4.37
C LEU A 86 -6.93 1.71 -2.94
N ASP A 87 -7.04 2.85 -2.27
CA ASP A 87 -7.74 2.99 -0.99
C ASP A 87 -9.16 3.55 -1.16
N ARG A 88 -9.83 3.82 -0.04
CA ARG A 88 -11.24 4.25 -0.06
C ARG A 88 -11.45 5.62 -0.70
N HIS A 89 -10.53 6.57 -0.56
CA HIS A 89 -10.71 7.92 -1.11
C HIS A 89 -10.33 7.95 -2.58
N ILE A 90 -9.28 7.22 -2.99
CA ILE A 90 -8.97 7.03 -4.40
C ILE A 90 -10.17 6.40 -5.11
N LEU A 91 -10.75 5.32 -4.57
CA LEU A 91 -11.93 4.70 -5.18
C LEU A 91 -13.14 5.66 -5.30
N LYS A 92 -13.36 6.51 -4.30
CA LYS A 92 -14.41 7.56 -4.30
C LYS A 92 -14.17 8.56 -5.44
N HIS A 93 -12.95 9.07 -5.59
CA HIS A 93 -12.61 10.04 -6.64
C HIS A 93 -12.63 9.41 -8.04
N LEU A 94 -12.12 8.19 -8.20
CA LEU A 94 -12.22 7.44 -9.45
C LEU A 94 -13.69 7.25 -9.88
N LEU A 95 -14.58 6.95 -8.92
CA LEU A 95 -16.01 6.84 -9.20
C LEU A 95 -16.61 8.19 -9.65
N ALA A 96 -16.20 9.31 -9.03
CA ALA A 96 -16.62 10.66 -9.43
C ALA A 96 -16.11 11.03 -10.83
N CYS A 97 -14.92 10.55 -11.21
CA CYS A 97 -14.35 10.65 -12.55
C CYS A 97 -15.05 9.72 -13.59
N GLY A 98 -16.09 8.97 -13.20
CA GLY A 98 -16.86 8.09 -14.08
C GLY A 98 -16.34 6.66 -14.20
N ILE A 99 -15.31 6.27 -13.44
CA ILE A 99 -14.73 4.91 -13.46
C ILE A 99 -15.61 3.96 -12.64
N ARG A 100 -16.62 3.38 -13.28
CA ARG A 100 -17.64 2.53 -12.62
C ARG A 100 -17.06 1.28 -11.95
N SER A 101 -15.91 0.76 -12.38
CA SER A 101 -15.25 -0.38 -11.73
C SER A 101 -14.80 -0.07 -10.30
N ALA A 102 -14.61 1.20 -9.94
CA ALA A 102 -14.25 1.63 -8.59
C ALA A 102 -15.44 1.68 -7.60
N LYS A 103 -16.66 1.36 -8.05
CA LYS A 103 -17.87 1.41 -7.20
C LYS A 103 -17.78 0.54 -5.94
N LYS A 104 -17.03 -0.56 -6.00
CA LYS A 104 -16.79 -1.44 -4.85
C LYS A 104 -15.28 -1.59 -4.64
N PRO A 105 -14.81 -1.68 -3.37
CA PRO A 105 -13.43 -2.02 -3.10
C PRO A 105 -13.02 -3.35 -3.73
N PRO A 106 -11.79 -3.47 -4.25
CA PRO A 106 -11.30 -4.74 -4.79
C PRO A 106 -11.20 -5.79 -3.68
N THR A 107 -11.73 -6.98 -3.92
CA THR A 107 -11.71 -8.10 -2.97
C THR A 107 -10.69 -9.18 -3.34
N ASN A 108 -10.14 -9.11 -4.56
CA ASN A 108 -9.11 -10.01 -5.05
C ASN A 108 -8.19 -9.31 -6.07
N ARG A 109 -7.07 -9.96 -6.42
CA ARG A 109 -6.08 -9.43 -7.37
C ARG A 109 -6.72 -9.02 -8.70
N SER A 110 -7.57 -9.85 -9.29
CA SER A 110 -8.21 -9.55 -10.58
C SER A 110 -9.04 -8.27 -10.54
N SER A 111 -9.85 -8.08 -9.49
CA SER A 111 -10.62 -6.85 -9.29
C SER A 111 -9.73 -5.62 -9.07
N TYR A 112 -8.59 -5.78 -8.41
CA TYR A 112 -7.61 -4.73 -8.20
C TYR A 112 -7.01 -4.26 -9.53
N ILE A 113 -6.47 -5.20 -10.31
CA ILE A 113 -5.88 -4.94 -11.63
C ILE A 113 -6.89 -4.31 -12.59
N LYS A 114 -8.16 -4.74 -12.53
CA LYS A 114 -9.23 -4.15 -13.34
C LYS A 114 -9.42 -2.66 -13.04
N ILE A 115 -9.41 -2.27 -11.77
CA ILE A 115 -9.53 -0.86 -11.37
C ILE A 115 -8.25 -0.09 -11.72
N GLU A 116 -7.07 -0.66 -11.46
CA GLU A 116 -5.76 -0.10 -11.83
C GLU A 116 -5.69 0.24 -13.32
N HIS A 117 -6.03 -0.71 -14.20
CA HIS A 117 -6.05 -0.47 -15.64
C HIS A 117 -7.08 0.60 -16.06
N ALA A 118 -8.24 0.64 -15.41
CA ALA A 118 -9.24 1.67 -15.69
C ALA A 118 -8.74 3.07 -15.30
N TRP A 119 -8.08 3.18 -14.14
CA TRP A 119 -7.45 4.42 -13.68
C TRP A 119 -6.31 4.86 -14.60
N LEU A 120 -5.40 3.96 -14.97
CA LEU A 120 -4.29 4.28 -15.88
C LEU A 120 -4.78 4.76 -17.26
N ARG A 121 -5.88 4.17 -17.77
CA ARG A 121 -6.52 4.67 -19.01
C ARG A 121 -7.11 6.07 -18.83
N TYR A 122 -7.77 6.33 -17.70
CA TYR A 122 -8.30 7.66 -17.41
C TYR A 122 -7.19 8.71 -17.31
N CYS A 123 -6.08 8.41 -16.63
CA CYS A 123 -4.90 9.27 -16.55
C CYS A 123 -4.39 9.68 -17.95
N LYS A 124 -4.30 8.71 -18.87
CA LYS A 124 -3.93 8.97 -20.27
C LYS A 124 -4.93 9.86 -20.99
N GLN A 125 -6.23 9.70 -20.73
CA GLN A 125 -7.29 10.50 -21.37
C GLN A 125 -7.24 11.97 -20.96
N VAL A 126 -6.96 12.24 -19.68
CA VAL A 126 -6.92 13.62 -19.15
C VAL A 126 -5.51 14.22 -19.15
N ASN A 127 -4.52 13.47 -19.65
CA ASN A 127 -3.11 13.87 -19.70
C ASN A 127 -2.53 14.27 -18.32
N ILE A 128 -2.87 13.52 -17.28
CA ILE A 128 -2.32 13.70 -15.92
C ILE A 128 -1.65 12.37 -15.52
N PRO A 129 -0.35 12.36 -15.16
CA PRO A 129 0.32 11.17 -14.67
C PRO A 129 -0.36 10.57 -13.43
N MET A 130 -0.34 9.24 -13.30
CA MET A 130 -1.03 8.54 -12.21
C MET A 130 -0.57 9.01 -10.82
N VAL A 131 0.73 9.22 -10.63
CA VAL A 131 1.30 9.69 -9.36
C VAL A 131 0.81 11.09 -9.03
N GLU A 132 0.73 11.99 -10.01
CA GLU A 132 0.21 13.34 -9.82
C GLU A 132 -1.30 13.32 -9.52
N MET A 133 -2.05 12.42 -10.16
CA MET A 133 -3.47 12.23 -9.88
C MET A 133 -3.73 11.68 -8.49
N ASP A 134 -2.89 10.76 -8.00
CA ASP A 134 -2.95 10.26 -6.62
C ASP A 134 -2.77 11.40 -5.61
N LEU A 135 -1.75 12.25 -5.81
CA LEU A 135 -1.51 13.44 -4.99
C LEU A 135 -2.67 14.44 -5.06
N LEU A 136 -3.24 14.66 -6.25
CA LEU A 136 -4.41 15.52 -6.44
C LEU A 136 -5.61 15.01 -5.65
N PHE A 137 -5.91 13.72 -5.73
CA PHE A 137 -7.03 13.11 -4.99
C PHE A 137 -6.83 13.17 -3.48
N TRP A 138 -5.59 13.03 -3.00
CA TRP A 138 -5.25 13.24 -1.60
C TRP A 138 -5.43 14.69 -1.14
N ALA A 139 -4.98 15.65 -1.97
CA ALA A 139 -5.15 17.08 -1.69
C ALA A 139 -6.63 17.47 -1.64
N LEU A 140 -7.47 16.91 -2.52
CA LEU A 140 -8.92 17.13 -2.52
C LEU A 140 -9.61 16.59 -1.26
N GLU A 141 -9.11 15.51 -0.67
CA GLU A 141 -9.73 14.91 0.52
C GLU A 141 -9.28 15.59 1.82
N THR A 142 -8.02 16.02 1.91
CA THR A 142 -7.41 16.50 3.17
C THR A 142 -7.12 17.99 3.21
N GLY A 143 -7.11 18.67 2.06
CA GLY A 143 -6.61 20.05 1.92
C GLY A 143 -5.08 20.16 1.95
N PHE A 144 -4.36 19.04 2.13
CA PHE A 144 -2.90 18.98 2.17
C PHE A 144 -2.38 17.91 1.21
N ILE A 145 -1.17 18.11 0.71
CA ILE A 145 -0.46 17.06 -0.03
C ILE A 145 0.25 16.18 1.00
N LEU A 146 -0.24 14.95 1.19
CA LEU A 146 0.42 13.94 2.01
C LEU A 146 1.41 13.12 1.17
N LYS A 147 2.29 12.39 1.87
CA LYS A 147 3.31 11.54 1.24
C LYS A 147 2.74 10.20 0.82
#